data_AF-A0A920MVT7-F1
#
_entry.id   AF-A0A920MVT7-F1
#
_cell.length_a   1.000
_cell.length_b   1.000
_cell.length_c   1.000
_cell.angle_alpha   90.00
_cell.angle_beta   90.00
_cell.angle_gamma   90.00
#
_symmetry.space_group_name_H-M   'P 1'
#
loop_
_entity.id
_entity.type
_entity.pdbx_description
1 polymer ?
#
loop_
_entity_poly.entity_id
_entity_poly.type
_entity_poly.pdbx_seq_one_letter_code
_entity_poly.pdbx_strand_id
1 'polypeptide(L)' 'MSEIESYYDKIDLVLVMSVEPGFGGQGYIEESTDRIKKIKQQLTEQCFKIEFLLKLMVV' A
#
# COMPACT_ATOMS: atom_id res chain seq x y z
N MET A 1 -7.86 -9.75 -7.07
CA MET A 1 -8.53 -9.08 -5.94
C MET A 1 -7.50 -8.84 -4.88
N SER A 2 -7.33 -7.59 -4.43
CA SER A 2 -6.44 -7.30 -3.31
C SER A 2 -7.12 -7.75 -2.02
N GLU A 3 -6.38 -8.39 -1.11
CA GLU A 3 -6.92 -8.96 0.15
C GLU A 3 -7.56 -7.91 1.08
N ILE A 4 -7.31 -6.62 0.80
CA ILE A 4 -7.78 -5.49 1.60
C ILE A 4 -9.09 -4.86 1.11
N GLU A 5 -9.63 -5.28 -0.05
CA GLU A 5 -10.85 -4.68 -0.66
C GLU A 5 -12.05 -4.71 0.30
N SER A 6 -12.22 -5.79 1.07
CA SER A 6 -13.32 -5.95 2.04
C SER A 6 -13.24 -5.03 3.28
N TYR A 7 -12.18 -4.23 3.36
CA TYR A 7 -11.91 -3.30 4.45
C TYR A 7 -11.93 -1.83 4.00
N TYR A 8 -12.15 -1.53 2.72
CA TYR A 8 -12.12 -0.15 2.21
C TYR A 8 -13.12 0.79 2.89
N ASP A 9 -14.21 0.27 3.42
CA ASP A 9 -15.24 0.99 4.18
C ASP A 9 -14.94 1.11 5.68
N LYS A 10 -13.85 0.49 6.15
CA LYS A 10 -13.50 0.34 7.58
C LYS A 10 -12.15 0.94 7.95
N ILE A 11 -11.37 1.38 6.97
CA ILE A 11 -10.02 1.90 7.19
C ILE A 11 -9.83 3.23 6.47
N ASP A 12 -9.14 4.15 7.13
CA ASP A 12 -8.79 5.45 6.55
C ASP A 12 -7.35 5.48 6.01
N LEU A 13 -6.53 4.47 6.38
CA LEU A 13 -5.10 4.42 6.08
C LEU A 13 -4.67 3.02 5.67
N VAL A 14 -3.87 2.94 4.60
CA VAL A 14 -3.15 1.72 4.19
C VAL A 14 -1.65 1.98 4.24
N LEU A 15 -0.96 1.14 5.02
CA LEU A 15 0.50 1.11 5.07
C LEU A 15 1.03 0.19 3.97
N VAL A 16 1.91 0.72 3.11
CA VAL A 16 2.60 -0.07 2.09
C VAL A 16 4.08 -0.07 2.40
N MET A 17 4.66 -1.25 2.56
CA MET A 17 6.10 -1.41 2.75
C MET A 17 6.81 -1.39 1.40
N SER A 18 7.89 -0.63 1.29
CA SER A 18 8.73 -0.60 0.08
C SER A 18 9.95 -1.53 0.16
N VAL A 19 10.03 -2.34 1.21
CA VAL A 19 11.09 -3.31 1.53
C VAL A 19 10.46 -4.41 2.39
N GLU A 20 11.11 -5.57 2.53
CA GLU A 20 10.68 -6.56 3.52
C GLU A 20 10.97 -6.07 4.94
N PRO A 21 10.02 -6.18 5.87
CA PRO A 21 10.25 -5.77 7.25
C PRO A 21 11.34 -6.63 7.91
N GLY A 22 12.19 -6.01 8.74
CA GLY A 22 13.08 -6.74 9.64
C GLY A 22 14.48 -7.06 9.13
N PHE A 23 14.89 -6.58 7.94
CA PHE A 23 16.30 -6.66 7.49
C PHE A 23 16.84 -5.33 6.94
N GLY A 24 18.04 -4.93 7.37
CA GLY A 24 18.75 -3.75 6.87
C GLY A 24 19.40 -3.99 5.50
N GLY A 25 19.70 -2.91 4.78
CA GLY A 25 20.40 -2.96 3.48
C GLY A 25 19.55 -3.36 2.26
N GLN A 26 18.24 -3.44 2.41
CA GLN A 26 17.34 -3.74 1.30
C GLN A 26 17.11 -2.53 0.40
N GLY A 27 17.09 -2.78 -0.91
CA GLY A 27 16.71 -1.81 -1.92
C GLY A 27 15.19 -1.65 -2.05
N TYR A 28 14.77 -0.55 -2.67
CA TYR A 28 13.37 -0.27 -2.94
C TYR A 28 12.72 -1.36 -3.80
N ILE A 29 11.56 -1.86 -3.39
CA ILE A 29 10.71 -2.76 -4.17
C ILE A 29 9.86 -1.90 -5.11
N GLU A 30 10.21 -1.90 -6.41
CA GLU A 30 9.52 -1.08 -7.41
C GLU A 30 8.00 -1.37 -7.49
N GLU A 31 7.64 -2.65 -7.32
CA GLU A 31 6.25 -3.11 -7.31
C GLU A 31 5.40 -2.48 -6.21
N SER A 32 5.99 -1.96 -5.12
CA SER A 32 5.25 -1.25 -4.08
C SER A 32 4.57 0.01 -4.62
N THR A 33 5.20 0.70 -5.58
CA THR A 33 4.60 1.84 -6.29
C THR A 33 3.40 1.41 -7.11
N ASP A 34 3.55 0.33 -7.87
CA ASP A 34 2.50 -0.15 -8.78
C ASP A 34 1.32 -0.75 -8.02
N ARG A 35 1.58 -1.36 -6.85
CA ARG A 35 0.53 -1.78 -5.92
C ARG A 35 -0.29 -0.56 -5.44
N ILE A 36 0.35 0.54 -5.05
CA ILE A 36 -0.35 1.78 -4.68
C ILE A 36 -1.20 2.30 -5.85
N LYS A 37 -0.65 2.35 -7.07
CA LYS A 37 -1.39 2.82 -8.25
C LYS A 37 -2.64 1.98 -8.52
N LYS A 38 -2.51 0.66 -8.49
CA LYS A 38 -3.62 -0.29 -8.69
C LYS A 38 -4.71 -0.09 -7.64
N ILE A 39 -4.33 0.01 -6.37
CA ILE A 39 -5.31 0.21 -5.29
C ILE A 39 -5.98 1.58 -5.41
N LYS A 40 -5.23 2.66 -5.69
CA LYS A 40 -5.81 4.00 -5.91
C LYS A 40 -6.81 4.02 -7.06
N GLN A 41 -6.54 3.30 -8.13
CA GLN A 41 -7.49 3.18 -9.25
C GLN A 41 -8.80 2.51 -8.78
N GLN A 42 -8.70 1.36 -8.10
CA GLN A 42 -9.88 0.66 -7.57
C GLN A 42 -10.70 1.52 -6.60
N LEU A 43 -10.03 2.26 -5.69
CA LEU A 43 -10.69 3.16 -4.74
C LEU A 43 -11.40 4.30 -5.46
N THR A 44 -10.81 4.83 -6.53
CA THR A 44 -11.42 5.88 -7.36
C THR A 44 -12.67 5.37 -8.06
N GLU A 45 -12.62 4.17 -8.64
CA GLU A 45 -13.78 3.54 -9.30
C GLU A 45 -14.94 3.27 -8.33
N GLN A 46 -14.62 2.95 -7.06
CA GLN A 46 -15.60 2.63 -6.02
C GLN A 46 -15.94 3.82 -5.10
N CYS A 47 -15.41 5.02 -5.40
CA CYS A 47 -15.61 6.26 -4.63
C CYS A 47 -15.17 6.20 -3.16
N PHE A 48 -14.20 5.36 -2.80
CA PHE A 48 -13.60 5.34 -1.47
C PHE A 48 -12.45 6.36 -1.36
N LYS A 49 -12.28 6.93 -0.16
CA LYS A 49 -11.16 7.82 0.16
C LYS A 49 -10.33 7.18 1.27
N ILE A 50 -9.14 6.73 0.91
CA ILE A 50 -8.17 6.11 1.82
C ILE A 50 -6.81 6.74 1.56
N GLU A 51 -6.08 7.06 2.63
CA GLU A 51 -4.73 7.57 2.56
C GLU A 51 -3.71 6.44 2.47
N PHE A 52 -2.61 6.66 1.74
CA PHE A 52 -1.52 5.69 1.61
C PHE A 52 -0.27 6.25 2.24
N LEU A 53 0.33 5.49 3.16
CA LEU A 53 1.65 5.78 3.70
C LEU A 53 2.64 4.76 3.15
N LEU A 54 3.58 5.23 2.35
CA LEU A 54 4.72 4.41 1.91
C LEU A 54 5.79 4.45 2.99
N LYS A 55 6.10 3.29 3.57
CA LYS A 55 7.13 3.17 4.60
C LYS A 55 8.34 2.44 4.05
N LEU A 56 9.45 3.17 4.02
CA LEU A 56 10.78 2.59 3.95
C LEU A 56 11.20 2.24 5.39
N MET A 57 11.51 0.97 5.62
CA MET A 57 12.01 0.52 6.91
C MET A 57 13.32 -0.21 6.70
N VAL A 58 14.42 0.53 6.86
CA VAL A 58 15.75 -0.05 7.04
C VAL A 58 15.88 -0.31 8.53
N VAL A 59 16.22 -1.55 8.91
CA VAL A 59 16.50 -1.90 10.32
C VAL A 59 17.70 -1.11 10.82
#